data_AF-A0A6L8Q7S2-F1
#
_entry.id   AF-A0A6L8Q7S2-F1
#
_cell.length_a   1.000
_cell.length_b   1.000
_cell.length_c   1.000
_cell.angle_alpha   90.00
_cell.angle_beta   90.00
_cell.angle_gamma   90.00
#
_symmetry.space_group_name_H-M   'P 1'
#
loop_
_entity.id
_entity.type
_entity.pdbx_description
1 polymer ?
#
loop_
_entity_poly.entity_id
_entity_poly.type
_entity_poly.pdbx_seq_one_letter_code
_entity_poly.pdbx_strand_id
1 'polypeptide(L)'
;MEFEQVQVYCEEAKNIAKSEGTHAGLSYLIGEKFGINLGLLKKARQKLQFLYPNNDMSEDHPLNQGGRSLKMSYALTIQEHYSGPLEQVKQQEALLNEFAKAILNTFRQDEIKSYLESSPNLSSEYDAQESEELDMGSEEIFSAEDLLMEAEEILILEDIKKMLIQDH
;
A
#
# COMPACT_ATOMS: atom_id res chain seq x y z
N MET A 1 -5.08 -11.36 7.49
CA MET A 1 -6.43 -10.86 7.15
C MET A 1 -7.13 -11.98 6.43
N GLU A 2 -8.40 -12.18 6.70
CA GLU A 2 -9.25 -13.17 6.00
C GLU A 2 -10.37 -12.45 5.25
N PHE A 3 -10.94 -13.10 4.24
CA PHE A 3 -12.02 -12.53 3.43
C PHE A 3 -13.26 -12.18 4.26
N GLU A 4 -13.59 -12.98 5.27
CA GLU A 4 -14.70 -12.71 6.19
C GLU A 4 -14.50 -11.40 6.97
N GLN A 5 -13.25 -11.08 7.33
CA GLN A 5 -12.93 -9.85 8.04
C GLN A 5 -13.11 -8.62 7.15
N VAL A 6 -12.82 -8.75 5.84
CA VAL A 6 -13.06 -7.68 4.86
C VAL A 6 -14.53 -7.30 4.80
N GLN A 7 -15.43 -8.29 4.81
CA GLN A 7 -16.87 -8.05 4.79
C GLN A 7 -17.34 -7.34 6.07
N VAL A 8 -16.84 -7.77 7.23
CA VAL A 8 -17.13 -7.12 8.51
C VAL A 8 -16.67 -5.66 8.50
N TYR A 9 -15.46 -5.37 8.01
CA TYR A 9 -14.97 -4.00 7.90
C TYR A 9 -15.84 -3.15 6.97
N CYS A 10 -16.35 -3.72 5.87
CA CYS A 10 -17.26 -3.02 4.96
C CYS A 10 -18.61 -2.71 5.63
N GLU A 11 -19.15 -3.62 6.43
CA GLU A 11 -20.38 -3.41 7.18
C GLU A 11 -20.21 -2.35 8.29
N GLU A 12 -19.11 -2.42 9.04
CA GLU A 12 -18.75 -1.41 10.04
C GLU A 12 -18.59 -0.03 9.40
N ALA A 13 -17.86 0.07 8.28
CA ALA A 13 -17.70 1.32 7.55
C ALA A 13 -19.03 1.89 7.05
N LYS A 14 -19.98 1.04 6.62
CA LYS A 14 -21.34 1.49 6.28
C LYS A 14 -22.11 2.03 7.48
N ASN A 15 -21.89 1.46 8.67
CA ASN A 15 -22.54 1.95 9.88
C ASN A 15 -21.93 3.28 10.34
N ILE A 16 -20.61 3.43 10.28
CA ILE A 16 -19.90 4.70 10.52
C ILE A 16 -20.36 5.76 9.52
N ALA A 17 -20.49 5.39 8.23
CA ALA A 17 -20.95 6.33 7.21
C ALA A 17 -22.38 6.85 7.46
N LYS A 18 -23.24 6.06 8.11
CA LYS A 18 -24.60 6.48 8.49
C LYS A 18 -24.60 7.42 9.70
N SER A 19 -23.65 7.30 10.63
CA SER A 19 -23.60 8.13 11.84
C SER A 19 -22.79 9.41 11.65
N GLU A 20 -21.64 9.32 10.99
CA GLU A 20 -20.60 10.36 10.97
C GLU A 20 -20.31 10.89 9.55
N GLY A 21 -20.93 10.29 8.53
CA GLY A 21 -20.80 10.69 7.13
C GLY A 21 -19.85 9.80 6.33
N THR A 22 -19.99 9.85 5.01
CA THR A 22 -19.28 8.99 4.05
C THR A 22 -17.76 9.10 4.18
N HIS A 23 -17.25 10.30 4.45
CA HIS A 23 -15.83 10.56 4.61
C HIS A 23 -15.22 9.81 5.81
N ALA A 24 -15.93 9.75 6.96
CA ALA A 24 -15.48 9.00 8.13
C ALA A 24 -15.47 7.48 7.88
N GLY A 25 -16.49 6.96 7.19
CA GLY A 25 -16.54 5.55 6.80
C GLY A 25 -15.42 5.16 5.83
N LEU A 26 -15.10 6.03 4.86
CA LEU A 26 -13.99 5.84 3.93
C LEU A 26 -12.63 5.99 4.63
N SER A 27 -12.50 6.87 5.61
CA SER A 27 -11.27 7.00 6.41
C SER A 27 -10.95 5.74 7.19
N TYR A 28 -11.95 5.15 7.85
CA TYR A 28 -11.80 3.87 8.53
C TYR A 28 -11.41 2.75 7.55
N LEU A 29 -12.13 2.64 6.43
CA LEU A 29 -11.95 1.52 5.51
C LEU A 29 -10.65 1.63 4.70
N ILE A 30 -10.40 2.79 4.09
CA ILE A 30 -9.26 3.04 3.19
C ILE A 30 -8.01 3.45 3.97
N GLY A 31 -8.13 4.45 4.84
CA GLY A 31 -7.01 4.98 5.61
C GLY A 31 -6.47 3.96 6.61
N GLU A 32 -7.32 3.45 7.50
CA GLU A 32 -6.86 2.56 8.57
C GLU A 32 -6.75 1.10 8.13
N LYS A 33 -7.80 0.51 7.52
CA LYS A 33 -7.78 -0.94 7.24
C LYS A 33 -7.03 -1.27 5.96
N PHE A 34 -7.35 -0.62 4.85
CA PHE A 34 -6.73 -0.94 3.57
C PHE A 34 -5.26 -0.48 3.51
N GLY A 35 -4.98 0.75 3.94
CA GLY A 35 -3.65 1.36 3.91
C GLY A 35 -2.60 0.57 4.70
N ILE A 36 -2.90 0.20 5.94
CA ILE A 36 -1.98 -0.59 6.78
C ILE A 36 -1.62 -1.92 6.10
N ASN A 37 -2.61 -2.60 5.52
CA ASN A 37 -2.38 -3.90 4.91
C ASN A 37 -1.62 -3.79 3.58
N LEU A 38 -1.88 -2.74 2.80
CA LEU A 38 -1.09 -2.44 1.60
C LEU A 38 0.37 -2.12 1.95
N GLY A 39 0.61 -1.37 3.03
CA GLY A 39 1.94 -1.09 3.55
C GLY A 39 2.69 -2.35 4.00
N LEU A 40 2.02 -3.22 4.77
CA LEU A 40 2.59 -4.51 5.18
C LEU A 40 2.96 -5.39 3.97
N LEU A 41 2.09 -5.43 2.95
CA LEU A 41 2.38 -6.15 1.72
C LEU A 41 3.58 -5.55 0.98
N LYS A 42 3.69 -4.22 0.89
CA LYS A 42 4.84 -3.55 0.30
C LYS A 42 6.14 -3.90 1.01
N LYS A 43 6.17 -3.86 2.34
CA LYS A 43 7.33 -4.27 3.14
C LYS A 43 7.70 -5.73 2.88
N ALA A 44 6.72 -6.62 2.77
CA ALA A 44 6.95 -8.02 2.44
C ALA A 44 7.53 -8.19 1.02
N ARG A 45 6.97 -7.49 0.02
CA ARG A 45 7.50 -7.48 -1.35
C ARG A 45 8.92 -6.94 -1.43
N GLN A 46 9.22 -5.82 -0.76
CA GLN A 46 10.55 -5.24 -0.74
C GLN A 46 11.58 -6.19 -0.10
N LYS A 47 11.20 -6.92 0.95
CA LYS A 47 12.07 -7.97 1.51
C LYS A 47 12.33 -9.10 0.52
N LEU A 48 11.33 -9.46 -0.27
CA LEU A 48 11.44 -10.50 -1.29
C LEU A 48 12.14 -10.03 -2.58
N GLN A 49 12.18 -8.73 -2.87
CA GLN A 49 12.79 -8.19 -4.10
C GLN A 49 14.29 -8.52 -4.21
N PHE A 50 14.96 -8.71 -3.07
CA PHE A 50 16.37 -9.09 -3.02
C PHE A 50 16.59 -10.60 -3.18
N LEU A 51 15.53 -11.39 -3.00
CA LEU A 51 15.50 -12.85 -3.21
C LEU A 51 14.99 -13.20 -4.62
N TYR A 52 14.20 -12.31 -5.22
CA TYR A 52 13.78 -12.35 -6.61
C TYR A 52 13.81 -10.92 -7.18
N PRO A 53 14.92 -10.51 -7.79
CA PRO A 53 14.87 -9.41 -8.74
C PRO A 53 13.86 -9.76 -9.85
N ASN A 54 13.11 -8.77 -10.33
CA ASN A 54 12.17 -8.94 -11.42
C ASN A 54 12.85 -9.62 -12.63
N ASN A 55 12.05 -10.19 -13.55
CA ASN A 55 12.55 -10.86 -14.77
C ASN A 55 13.56 -10.01 -15.58
N ASP A 56 13.58 -8.70 -15.36
CA ASP A 56 14.63 -7.77 -15.81
C ASP A 56 15.87 -7.83 -14.92
N MET A 57 16.48 -9.02 -14.85
CA MET A 57 17.81 -9.14 -14.26
C MET A 57 18.81 -8.46 -15.19
N SER A 58 19.43 -7.38 -14.74
CA SER A 58 20.59 -6.78 -15.42
C SER A 58 21.61 -7.88 -15.75
N GLU A 59 22.26 -7.81 -16.91
CA GLU A 59 23.33 -8.76 -17.27
C GLU A 59 24.43 -8.82 -16.21
N ASP A 60 24.64 -7.72 -15.46
CA ASP A 60 25.61 -7.61 -14.38
C ASP A 60 25.18 -8.28 -13.07
N HIS A 61 24.01 -8.92 -13.01
CA HIS A 61 23.57 -9.60 -11.80
C HIS A 61 24.49 -10.78 -11.45
N PRO A 62 24.92 -10.97 -10.18
CA PRO A 62 25.84 -12.05 -9.81
C PRO A 62 25.34 -13.46 -10.17
N LEU A 63 24.03 -13.67 -10.18
CA LEU A 63 23.42 -14.93 -10.65
C LEU A 63 23.58 -15.13 -12.16
N ASN A 64 23.61 -14.05 -12.96
CA ASN A 64 23.83 -14.10 -14.40
C ASN A 64 25.30 -14.34 -14.75
N GLN A 65 26.21 -13.84 -13.93
CA GLN A 65 27.65 -14.11 -14.01
C GLN A 65 28.03 -15.52 -13.51
N GLY A 66 27.14 -16.14 -12.72
CA GLY A 66 27.30 -17.49 -12.20
C GLY A 66 27.05 -18.61 -13.22
N GLY A 67 27.82 -19.70 -13.12
CA GLY A 67 27.59 -20.93 -13.89
C GLY A 67 26.28 -21.64 -13.51
N ARG A 68 25.86 -22.63 -14.33
CA ARG A 68 24.62 -23.40 -14.14
C ARG A 68 24.46 -24.01 -12.74
N SER A 69 25.55 -24.43 -12.11
CA SER A 69 25.55 -24.98 -10.75
C SER A 69 25.11 -23.97 -9.71
N LEU A 70 25.56 -22.71 -9.80
CA LEU A 70 25.21 -21.65 -8.86
C LEU A 70 23.74 -21.25 -9.01
N LYS A 71 23.27 -21.14 -10.25
CA LYS A 71 21.85 -20.88 -10.55
C LYS A 71 20.95 -21.98 -9.96
N MET A 72 21.36 -23.25 -10.10
CA MET A 72 20.60 -24.38 -9.56
C MET A 72 20.60 -24.40 -8.03
N SER A 73 21.76 -24.22 -7.38
CA SER A 73 21.84 -24.20 -5.92
C SER A 73 21.03 -23.04 -5.34
N TYR A 74 21.10 -21.86 -5.96
CA TYR A 74 20.31 -20.71 -5.56
C TYR A 74 18.80 -20.96 -5.69
N ALA A 75 18.35 -21.51 -6.83
CA ALA A 75 16.95 -21.85 -7.03
C ALA A 75 16.43 -22.87 -6.00
N LEU A 76 17.24 -23.88 -5.65
CA LEU A 76 16.90 -24.88 -4.64
C LEU A 76 16.82 -24.26 -3.24
N THR A 77 17.80 -23.43 -2.85
CA THR A 77 17.77 -22.71 -1.56
C THR A 77 16.54 -21.81 -1.44
N ILE A 78 16.16 -21.15 -2.54
CA ILE A 78 14.93 -20.35 -2.58
C ILE A 78 13.70 -21.23 -2.39
N GLN A 79 13.60 -22.31 -3.17
CA GLN A 79 12.47 -23.22 -3.10
C GLN A 79 12.30 -23.82 -1.70
N GLU A 80 13.41 -24.15 -1.05
CA GLU A 80 13.41 -24.79 0.27
C GLU A 80 13.04 -23.82 1.40
N HIS A 81 13.51 -22.57 1.35
CA HIS A 81 13.36 -21.64 2.48
C HIS A 81 12.35 -20.52 2.27
N TYR A 82 11.99 -20.20 1.03
CA TYR A 82 11.20 -19.01 0.71
C TYR A 82 9.90 -19.31 -0.03
N SER A 83 9.64 -20.56 -0.41
CA SER A 83 8.39 -20.97 -1.06
C SER A 83 7.15 -20.63 -0.22
N GLY A 84 7.17 -20.91 1.09
CA GLY A 84 6.09 -20.57 2.01
C GLY A 84 5.83 -19.07 2.11
N PRO A 85 6.83 -18.23 2.47
CA PRO A 85 6.68 -16.77 2.48
C PRO A 85 6.22 -16.19 1.13
N LEU A 86 6.68 -16.72 0.00
CA LEU A 86 6.25 -16.29 -1.33
C LEU A 86 4.77 -16.59 -1.58
N GLU A 87 4.30 -17.76 -1.17
CA GLU A 87 2.89 -18.13 -1.30
C GLU A 87 2.01 -17.23 -0.41
N GLN A 88 2.45 -16.91 0.80
CA GLN A 88 1.75 -16.00 1.71
C GLN A 88 1.60 -14.59 1.10
N VAL A 89 2.66 -14.06 0.49
CA VAL A 89 2.60 -12.75 -0.17
C VAL A 89 1.61 -12.77 -1.34
N LYS A 90 1.62 -13.83 -2.16
CA LYS A 90 0.63 -13.98 -3.25
C LYS A 90 -0.82 -14.06 -2.75
N GLN A 91 -1.05 -14.77 -1.65
CA GLN A 91 -2.37 -14.87 -1.04
C GLN A 91 -2.83 -13.49 -0.50
N GLN A 92 -1.92 -12.75 0.15
CA GLN A 92 -2.20 -11.39 0.63
C GLN A 92 -2.49 -10.41 -0.50
N GLU A 93 -1.80 -10.53 -1.64
CA GLU A 93 -2.09 -9.75 -2.85
C GLU A 93 -3.48 -10.03 -3.41
N ALA A 94 -3.85 -11.31 -3.50
CA ALA A 94 -5.18 -11.71 -3.95
C ALA A 94 -6.26 -11.14 -3.03
N LEU A 95 -6.04 -11.23 -1.72
CA LEU A 95 -6.96 -10.70 -0.72
C LEU A 95 -7.08 -9.18 -0.80
N LEU A 96 -5.98 -8.44 -0.96
CA LEU A 96 -6.02 -6.99 -1.15
C LEU A 96 -6.78 -6.58 -2.42
N ASN A 97 -6.63 -7.32 -3.51
CA ASN A 97 -7.42 -7.08 -4.72
C ASN A 97 -8.91 -7.34 -4.50
N GLU A 98 -9.26 -8.38 -3.76
CA GLU A 98 -10.65 -8.65 -3.37
C GLU A 98 -11.19 -7.59 -2.41
N PHE A 99 -10.37 -7.11 -1.49
CA PHE A 99 -10.72 -6.02 -0.60
C PHE A 99 -11.01 -4.76 -1.41
N ALA A 100 -10.14 -4.36 -2.35
CA ALA A 100 -10.40 -3.23 -3.25
C ALA A 100 -11.75 -3.35 -3.97
N LYS A 101 -12.09 -4.55 -4.48
CA LYS A 101 -13.42 -4.81 -5.08
C LYS A 101 -14.55 -4.65 -4.06
N ALA A 102 -14.37 -5.10 -2.83
CA ALA A 102 -15.35 -4.92 -1.77
C ALA A 102 -15.57 -3.44 -1.42
N ILE A 103 -14.51 -2.62 -1.42
CA ILE A 103 -14.61 -1.16 -1.23
C ILE A 103 -15.47 -0.54 -2.34
N LEU A 104 -15.15 -0.86 -3.60
CA LEU A 104 -15.88 -0.36 -4.78
C LEU A 104 -17.34 -0.79 -4.83
N ASN A 105 -17.69 -1.93 -4.22
CA ASN A 105 -19.08 -2.38 -4.06
C ASN A 105 -19.80 -1.73 -2.87
N THR A 106 -19.06 -1.16 -1.93
CA THR A 106 -19.60 -0.63 -0.66
C THR A 106 -19.90 0.86 -0.76
N PHE A 107 -19.04 1.63 -1.43
CA PHE A 107 -19.17 3.08 -1.60
C PHE A 107 -19.19 3.47 -3.09
N ARG A 108 -19.79 4.62 -3.41
CA ARG A 108 -19.80 5.09 -4.80
C ARG A 108 -18.40 5.56 -5.21
N GLN A 109 -18.08 5.38 -6.48
CA GLN A 109 -16.80 5.80 -7.03
C GLN A 109 -16.55 7.30 -6.87
N ASP A 110 -17.59 8.13 -7.00
CA ASP A 110 -17.49 9.59 -6.79
C ASP A 110 -17.16 9.95 -5.32
N GLU A 111 -17.69 9.19 -4.36
CA GLU A 111 -17.43 9.38 -2.93
C GLU A 111 -15.99 8.98 -2.59
N ILE A 112 -15.52 7.87 -3.15
CA ILE A 112 -14.14 7.39 -3.01
C ILE A 112 -13.17 8.40 -3.63
N LYS A 113 -13.48 8.90 -4.83
CA LYS A 113 -12.66 9.90 -5.52
C LYS A 113 -12.59 11.20 -4.72
N SER A 114 -13.73 11.71 -4.25
CA SER A 114 -13.79 12.90 -3.41
C SER A 114 -13.01 12.72 -2.09
N TYR A 115 -13.08 11.56 -1.45
CA TYR A 115 -12.27 11.23 -0.28
C TYR A 115 -10.77 11.27 -0.59
N LEU A 116 -10.35 10.58 -1.66
CA LEU A 116 -8.94 10.51 -2.04
C LEU A 116 -8.37 11.86 -2.49
N GLU A 117 -9.17 12.71 -3.13
CA GLU A 117 -8.79 14.07 -3.54
C GLU A 117 -8.72 15.05 -2.37
N SER A 118 -9.44 14.80 -1.28
CA SER A 118 -9.36 15.60 -0.06
C SER A 118 -8.15 15.29 0.82
N SER A 119 -7.43 14.19 0.55
CA SER A 119 -6.15 13.89 1.19
C SER A 119 -5.01 14.71 0.55
N PRO A 120 -4.03 15.19 1.33
CA PRO A 120 -2.92 15.97 0.80
C PRO A 120 -2.22 15.20 -0.34
N ASN A 121 -2.22 15.80 -1.53
CA ASN A 121 -1.55 15.28 -2.71
C ASN A 121 -0.10 15.77 -2.71
N LEU A 122 0.89 14.87 -2.75
CA LEU A 122 2.28 15.24 -3.08
C LEU A 122 2.42 15.92 -4.45
N SER A 123 1.43 15.73 -5.32
CA SER A 123 1.41 16.29 -6.68
C SER A 123 0.70 17.65 -6.80
N SER A 124 0.06 18.17 -5.73
CA SER A 124 -0.69 19.42 -5.80
C SER A 124 0.07 20.65 -5.29
N GLU A 125 1.22 20.48 -4.62
CA GLU A 125 1.95 21.59 -3.99
C GLU A 125 3.21 22.02 -4.75
N TYR A 126 3.54 21.38 -5.88
CA TYR A 126 4.63 21.90 -6.73
C TYR A 126 4.23 23.13 -7.57
N ASP A 127 2.98 23.60 -7.48
CA ASP A 127 2.50 24.77 -8.24
C ASP A 127 1.74 25.83 -7.40
N ALA A 128 1.72 25.73 -6.07
CA ALA A 128 1.09 26.73 -5.22
C ALA A 128 2.13 27.40 -4.31
N GLN A 129 2.70 28.47 -4.86
CA GLN A 129 3.19 29.69 -4.21
C GLN A 129 3.69 29.61 -2.77
N GLU A 130 4.93 30.10 -2.58
CA GLU A 130 5.39 30.79 -1.38
C GLU A 130 4.22 31.45 -0.61
N SER A 131 3.83 30.86 0.51
CA SER A 131 3.11 31.57 1.55
C SER A 131 3.80 31.28 2.87
N GLU A 132 4.49 32.32 3.33
CA GLU A 132 5.02 32.53 4.65
C GLU A 132 3.98 32.21 5.76
N GLU A 133 4.52 32.01 6.97
CA GLU A 133 3.83 31.85 8.27
C GLU A 133 3.61 30.41 8.76
N LEU A 134 4.71 29.74 9.10
CA LEU A 134 4.72 28.71 10.14
C LEU A 134 4.96 29.37 11.51
N ASP A 135 3.89 29.83 12.15
CA ASP A 135 3.84 29.97 13.62
C ASP A 135 3.42 28.61 14.21
N MET A 136 4.39 27.72 14.42
CA MET A 136 4.17 26.41 15.03
C MET A 136 4.78 26.38 16.43
N GLY A 137 4.03 26.92 17.39
CA GLY A 137 4.22 26.68 18.80
C GLY A 137 3.81 25.27 19.20
N SER A 138 4.70 24.29 19.00
CA SER A 138 4.84 23.09 19.84
C SER A 138 6.04 22.29 19.32
N GLU A 139 7.14 22.28 20.08
CA GLU A 139 8.30 21.41 19.83
C GLU A 139 7.93 19.95 20.15
N GLU A 140 7.12 19.32 19.30
CA GLU A 140 7.17 17.87 19.17
C GLU A 140 8.41 17.53 18.34
N ILE A 141 9.34 16.80 18.94
CA ILE A 141 10.58 16.36 18.28
C ILE A 141 10.19 15.38 17.18
N PHE A 142 10.00 15.88 15.96
CA PHE A 142 9.69 15.09 14.78
C PHE A 142 10.85 14.15 14.49
N SER A 143 10.66 12.84 14.69
CA SER A 143 11.72 11.85 14.46
C SER A 143 11.88 11.58 12.96
N ALA A 144 13.09 11.15 12.55
CA ALA A 144 13.32 10.66 11.20
C ALA A 144 12.44 9.43 10.88
N GLU A 145 12.09 8.63 11.90
CA GLU A 145 11.16 7.51 11.78
C GLU A 145 9.73 8.00 11.49
N ASP A 146 9.30 9.10 12.11
CA ASP A 146 7.97 9.68 11.91
C ASP A 146 7.83 10.23 10.49
N LEU A 147 8.87 10.90 9.99
CA LEU A 147 8.94 11.39 8.61
C LEU A 147 8.93 10.25 7.56
N LEU A 148 9.60 9.14 7.85
CA LEU A 148 9.59 7.97 6.96
C LEU A 148 8.25 7.25 6.96
N MET A 149 7.57 7.17 8.11
CA MET A 149 6.21 6.63 8.20
C MET A 149 5.22 7.50 7.43
N GLU A 150 5.27 8.82 7.60
CA GLU A 150 4.42 9.75 6.86
C GLU A 150 4.67 9.66 5.34
N ALA A 151 5.93 9.66 4.91
CA ALA A 151 6.27 9.47 3.50
C ALA A 151 5.78 8.12 2.95
N GLU A 152 5.85 7.05 3.75
CA GLU A 152 5.35 5.73 3.37
C GLU A 152 3.82 5.72 3.26
N GLU A 153 3.11 6.35 4.20
CA GLU A 153 1.65 6.50 4.18
C GLU A 153 1.18 7.27 2.95
N ILE A 154 1.87 8.35 2.58
CA ILE A 154 1.53 9.13 1.38
C ILE A 154 1.78 8.30 0.11
N LEU A 155 2.90 7.59 0.00
CA LEU A 155 3.18 6.69 -1.14
C LEU A 155 2.19 5.50 -1.20
N ILE A 156 1.67 5.06 -0.06
CA ILE A 156 0.59 4.08 0.01
C ILE A 156 -0.69 4.70 -0.55
N LEU A 157 -1.06 5.92 -0.15
CA LEU A 157 -2.26 6.61 -0.65
C LEU A 157 -2.22 6.86 -2.16
N GLU A 158 -1.08 7.21 -2.74
CA GLU A 158 -0.93 7.33 -4.20
C GLU A 158 -1.17 6.00 -4.93
N ASP A 159 -0.69 4.89 -4.38
CA ASP A 159 -0.92 3.58 -4.98
C ASP A 159 -2.35 3.09 -4.78
N ILE A 160 -2.97 3.43 -3.65
CA ILE A 160 -4.41 3.22 -3.43
C ILE A 160 -5.21 3.97 -4.50
N LYS A 161 -4.85 5.22 -4.80
CA LYS A 161 -5.46 6.00 -5.89
C LYS A 161 -5.36 5.26 -7.22
N LYS A 162 -4.18 4.77 -7.60
CA LYS A 162 -4.01 3.97 -8.84
C LYS A 162 -4.84 2.68 -8.84
N MET A 163 -5.02 2.03 -7.69
CA MET A 163 -5.78 0.79 -7.57
C MET A 163 -7.30 1.00 -7.63
N LEU A 164 -7.79 2.12 -7.08
CA LEU A 164 -9.23 2.39 -6.92
C LEU A 164 -9.79 3.35 -7.99
N ILE A 165 -8.94 4.22 -8.53
CA ILE A 165 -9.27 5.17 -9.59
C ILE A 165 -8.52 4.72 -10.85
N GLN A 166 -9.18 3.88 -11.67
CA GLN A 166 -8.72 3.63 -13.02
C GLN A 166 -9.18 4.80 -13.90
N ASP A 167 -8.26 5.63 -14.36
CA ASP A 167 -8.53 6.58 -15.45
C ASP A 167 -8.97 5.76 -16.67
N HIS A 168 -10.22 5.95 -17.09
CA HIS A 168 -10.76 5.45 -18.34
C HIS A 168 -10.70 6.54 -19.41
#